data_AF-A0A545SB78-F1
#
_entry.id   AF-A0A545SB78-F1
#
_cell.length_a   1.000
_cell.length_b   1.000
_cell.length_c   1.000
_cell.angle_alpha   90.00
_cell.angle_beta   90.00
_cell.angle_gamma   90.00
#
_symmetry.space_group_name_H-M   'P 1'
#
loop_
_entity.id
_entity.type
_entity.pdbx_description
1 polymer ?
#
loop_
_entity_poly.entity_id
_entity_poly.type
_entity_poly.pdbx_seq_one_letter_code
_entity_poly.pdbx_strand_id
1 'polypeptide(L)'
;MKKFITIFSVIAFAYANAEVVKDEAYYIKKHIIIGSDAHEECVDGEGKILFDIDEKEFALEEKVLYEELKRQNYKFLSQKEFERKIYQFFGLKLNPNSNVVSCMDIYPLDGTGTPRHKECFENQIAINWLSADSTVISKNKRFITELYRFPEIVNYQKKYPYLLKMEKRLKKFEPCELGDKRIIIKINRWKDVPQYGKIVQKNLDNFVNLNNYLFNDDKSKIPQVFNDNASVFANLVSEYGYTKDKDLLNWYNKEFKQNIKVGEKLELKRDAEWFHREENK
;
A
#
# COMPACT_ATOMS: atom_id res chain seq x y z
N MET A 1 -12.68 -33.66 -30.68
CA MET A 1 -13.19 -32.71 -29.65
C MET A 1 -12.15 -32.26 -28.62
N LYS A 2 -11.29 -33.13 -28.05
CA LYS A 2 -10.26 -32.69 -27.06
C LYS A 2 -9.23 -31.66 -27.58
N LYS A 3 -8.77 -31.75 -28.83
CA LYS A 3 -7.78 -30.81 -29.42
C LYS A 3 -8.31 -29.38 -29.63
N PHE A 4 -9.61 -29.20 -29.86
CA PHE A 4 -10.20 -27.87 -30.10
C PHE A 4 -10.38 -27.07 -28.80
N ILE A 5 -10.73 -27.73 -27.70
CA ILE A 5 -10.87 -27.10 -26.38
C ILE A 5 -9.51 -26.55 -25.91
N THR A 6 -8.42 -27.29 -26.13
CA THR A 6 -7.06 -26.87 -25.73
C THR A 6 -6.56 -25.66 -26.52
N ILE A 7 -6.89 -25.53 -27.81
CA ILE A 7 -6.46 -24.39 -28.63
C ILE A 7 -7.20 -23.12 -28.24
N PHE A 8 -8.51 -23.19 -28.01
CA PHE A 8 -9.30 -22.04 -27.55
C PHE A 8 -8.84 -21.55 -26.17
N SER A 9 -8.54 -22.47 -25.23
CA SER A 9 -8.03 -22.08 -23.92
C SER A 9 -6.65 -21.40 -23.98
N VAL A 10 -5.76 -21.86 -24.87
CA VAL A 10 -4.42 -21.26 -25.04
C VAL A 10 -4.50 -19.89 -25.69
N ILE A 11 -5.37 -19.71 -26.69
CA ILE A 11 -5.57 -18.43 -27.36
C ILE A 11 -6.20 -17.41 -26.41
N ALA A 12 -7.26 -17.77 -25.69
CA ALA A 12 -7.88 -16.89 -24.70
C ALA A 12 -6.90 -16.49 -23.58
N PHE A 13 -6.06 -17.43 -23.12
CA PHE A 13 -5.02 -17.16 -22.13
C PHE A 13 -3.94 -16.21 -22.68
N ALA A 14 -3.52 -16.38 -23.94
CA ALA A 14 -2.56 -15.48 -24.58
C ALA A 14 -3.12 -14.05 -24.75
N TYR A 15 -4.39 -13.92 -25.15
CA TYR A 15 -5.05 -12.61 -25.27
C TYR A 15 -5.21 -11.93 -23.91
N ALA A 16 -5.69 -12.63 -22.89
CA ALA A 16 -5.83 -12.08 -21.54
C ALA A 16 -4.47 -11.63 -20.97
N ASN A 17 -3.40 -12.38 -21.22
CA ASN A 17 -2.05 -11.97 -20.82
C ASN A 17 -1.57 -10.74 -21.62
N ALA A 18 -1.85 -10.66 -22.91
CA ALA A 18 -1.50 -9.51 -23.73
C ALA A 18 -2.24 -8.23 -23.29
N GLU A 19 -3.49 -8.35 -22.85
CA GLU A 19 -4.29 -7.24 -22.32
C GLU A 19 -3.75 -6.74 -20.98
N VAL A 20 -3.45 -7.64 -20.04
CA VAL A 20 -2.84 -7.25 -18.76
C VAL A 20 -1.48 -6.57 -18.95
N VAL A 21 -0.65 -7.06 -19.88
CA VAL A 21 0.64 -6.43 -20.19
C VAL A 21 0.48 -5.02 -20.74
N LYS A 22 -0.56 -4.77 -21.55
CA LYS A 22 -0.87 -3.43 -22.07
C LYS A 22 -1.32 -2.49 -20.95
N ASP A 23 -2.18 -2.98 -20.06
CA ASP A 23 -2.70 -2.18 -18.95
C ASP A 23 -1.60 -1.84 -17.92
N GLU A 24 -0.76 -2.81 -17.54
CA GLU A 24 0.36 -2.57 -16.63
C GLU A 24 1.32 -1.52 -17.20
N ALA A 25 1.66 -1.64 -18.49
CA ALA A 25 2.52 -0.66 -19.15
C ALA A 25 1.86 0.73 -19.30
N TYR A 26 0.54 0.80 -19.42
CA TYR A 26 -0.21 2.05 -19.44
C TYR A 26 -0.06 2.78 -18.10
N TYR A 27 -0.27 2.10 -16.98
CA TYR A 27 -0.13 2.70 -15.64
C TYR A 27 1.32 3.01 -15.27
N ILE A 28 2.28 2.19 -15.69
CA ILE A 28 3.71 2.55 -15.60
C ILE A 28 3.99 3.84 -16.38
N LYS A 29 3.46 3.97 -17.60
CA LYS A 29 3.63 5.19 -18.41
C LYS A 29 3.02 6.41 -17.70
N LYS A 30 1.83 6.29 -17.11
CA LYS A 30 1.18 7.32 -16.28
C LYS A 30 2.16 7.82 -15.19
N HIS A 31 2.75 6.91 -14.43
CA HIS A 31 3.72 7.24 -13.38
C HIS A 31 5.05 7.81 -13.85
N ILE A 32 5.55 7.34 -15.00
CA ILE A 32 6.78 7.88 -15.60
C ILE A 32 6.60 9.36 -15.98
N ILE A 33 5.42 9.72 -16.49
CA ILE A 33 5.10 11.09 -16.88
C ILE A 33 5.11 12.00 -15.64
N ILE A 34 4.44 11.56 -14.57
CA ILE A 34 4.36 12.27 -13.28
C ILE A 34 5.76 12.45 -12.66
N GLY A 35 6.62 11.44 -12.73
CA GLY A 35 7.98 11.46 -12.16
C GLY A 35 8.13 10.68 -10.85
N SER A 36 9.36 10.56 -10.36
CA SER A 36 9.72 9.83 -9.14
C SER A 36 9.30 10.56 -7.87
N ASP A 37 9.28 11.88 -7.95
CA ASP A 37 8.93 12.75 -6.85
C ASP A 37 7.63 13.39 -7.30
N ALA A 38 6.53 13.07 -6.60
CA ALA A 38 5.27 13.76 -6.84
C ALA A 38 5.48 15.21 -6.37
N HIS A 39 5.70 16.13 -7.31
CA HIS A 39 6.01 17.52 -6.97
C HIS A 39 4.77 18.19 -6.37
N GLU A 40 4.81 18.43 -5.06
CA GLU A 40 3.80 19.12 -4.25
C GLU A 40 3.62 20.61 -4.62
N GLU A 41 4.42 21.13 -5.54
CA GLU A 41 4.64 22.58 -5.72
C GLU A 41 3.61 23.27 -6.65
N CYS A 42 2.63 22.54 -7.21
CA CYS A 42 1.75 23.04 -8.28
C CYS A 42 0.24 22.99 -8.00
N VAL A 43 -0.16 22.86 -6.73
CA VAL A 43 -1.57 22.84 -6.35
C VAL A 43 -1.83 23.92 -5.32
N ASP A 44 -2.86 24.73 -5.57
CA ASP A 44 -3.30 25.92 -4.85
C ASP A 44 -3.49 25.73 -3.33
N GLY A 45 -2.40 25.70 -2.56
CA GLY A 45 -2.41 25.80 -1.10
C GLY A 45 -2.81 24.54 -0.32
N GLU A 46 -3.24 23.45 -0.98
CA GLU A 46 -3.59 22.18 -0.32
C GLU A 46 -2.69 20.98 -0.69
N GLY A 47 -1.57 21.24 -1.38
CA GLY A 47 -0.35 20.43 -1.31
C GLY A 47 -0.53 18.91 -1.32
N LYS A 48 -1.18 18.36 -2.34
CA LYS A 48 -1.24 16.91 -2.58
C LYS A 48 -1.40 16.62 -4.08
N ILE A 49 -0.30 16.33 -4.78
CA ILE A 49 -0.42 15.42 -5.95
C ILE A 49 -0.55 14.03 -5.35
N LEU A 50 -1.79 13.68 -5.01
CA LEU A 50 -2.13 12.29 -4.78
C LEU A 50 -2.04 11.62 -6.13
N PHE A 51 -1.18 10.61 -6.22
CA PHE A 51 -1.33 9.67 -7.30
C PHE A 51 -2.68 8.96 -7.06
N ASP A 52 -3.69 9.39 -7.81
CA ASP A 52 -5.00 8.77 -7.81
C ASP A 52 -4.87 7.39 -8.44
N ILE A 53 -5.02 6.38 -7.60
CA ILE A 53 -5.08 4.97 -7.98
C ILE A 53 -6.54 4.65 -8.21
N ASP A 54 -6.88 4.31 -9.44
CA ASP A 54 -8.22 3.82 -9.75
C ASP A 54 -8.38 2.32 -9.43
N GLU A 55 -9.62 1.83 -9.37
CA GLU A 55 -9.95 0.41 -9.10
C GLU A 55 -9.17 -0.56 -9.99
N LYS A 56 -8.98 -0.23 -11.27
CA LYS A 56 -8.31 -1.09 -12.25
C LYS A 56 -6.81 -1.09 -12.03
N GLU A 57 -6.24 0.06 -11.71
CA GLU A 57 -4.84 0.25 -11.37
C GLU A 57 -4.46 -0.57 -10.12
N PHE A 58 -5.27 -0.45 -9.07
CA PHE A 58 -5.06 -1.23 -7.85
C PHE A 58 -5.23 -2.73 -8.08
N ALA A 59 -6.23 -3.17 -8.86
CA ALA A 59 -6.40 -4.60 -9.18
C ALA A 59 -5.16 -5.20 -9.90
N LEU A 60 -4.46 -4.39 -10.69
CA LEU A 60 -3.19 -4.77 -11.32
C LEU A 60 -2.03 -4.77 -10.32
N GLU A 61 -1.98 -3.80 -9.42
CA GLU A 61 -1.04 -3.77 -8.30
C GLU A 61 -1.18 -5.04 -7.44
N GLU A 62 -2.40 -5.36 -7.02
CA GLU A 62 -2.71 -6.58 -6.26
C GLU A 62 -2.23 -7.83 -6.98
N LYS A 63 -2.33 -7.88 -8.31
CA LYS A 63 -1.84 -8.99 -9.11
C LYS A 63 -0.30 -9.10 -9.03
N VAL A 64 0.43 -7.99 -9.17
CA VAL A 64 1.89 -7.99 -9.06
C VAL A 64 2.33 -8.47 -7.68
N LEU A 65 1.74 -7.92 -6.63
CA LEU A 65 2.03 -8.25 -5.24
C LEU A 65 1.68 -9.71 -4.90
N TYR A 66 0.54 -10.20 -5.37
CA TYR A 66 0.11 -11.58 -5.19
C TYR A 66 1.09 -12.59 -5.82
N GLU A 67 1.59 -12.31 -7.03
CA GLU A 67 2.58 -13.17 -7.69
C GLU A 67 3.95 -13.10 -7.00
N GLU A 68 4.31 -11.96 -6.41
CA GLU A 68 5.52 -11.86 -5.59
C GLU A 68 5.42 -12.70 -4.30
N LEU A 69 4.29 -12.63 -3.58
CA LEU A 69 4.05 -13.49 -2.41
C LEU A 69 4.18 -14.98 -2.77
N LYS A 70 3.55 -15.40 -3.88
CA LYS A 70 3.69 -16.78 -4.38
C LYS A 70 5.14 -17.16 -4.65
N ARG A 71 5.89 -16.28 -5.33
CA ARG A 71 7.30 -16.51 -5.68
C ARG A 71 8.16 -16.73 -4.42
N GLN A 72 7.79 -16.09 -3.32
CA GLN A 72 8.48 -16.18 -2.02
C GLN A 72 7.91 -17.28 -1.12
N ASN A 73 7.08 -18.19 -1.65
CA ASN A 73 6.45 -19.30 -0.92
C ASN A 73 5.58 -18.85 0.27
N TYR A 74 4.97 -17.67 0.17
CA TYR A 74 3.99 -17.20 1.15
C TYR A 74 2.81 -18.17 1.24
N LYS A 75 2.39 -18.50 2.47
CA LYS A 75 1.23 -19.33 2.72
C LYS A 75 -0.03 -18.47 2.81
N PHE A 76 -0.86 -18.52 1.78
CA PHE A 76 -2.16 -17.84 1.83
C PHE A 76 -3.09 -18.54 2.82
N LEU A 77 -3.56 -17.78 3.81
CA LEU A 77 -4.55 -18.24 4.79
C LEU A 77 -5.89 -18.55 4.11
N SER A 78 -6.72 -19.36 4.77
CA SER A 78 -8.14 -19.43 4.42
C SER A 78 -8.84 -18.09 4.67
N GLN A 79 -9.99 -17.85 4.03
CA GLN A 79 -10.77 -16.63 4.24
C GLN A 79 -11.08 -16.38 5.73
N LYS A 80 -11.55 -17.42 6.42
CA LYS A 80 -11.89 -17.36 7.85
C LYS A 80 -10.69 -17.03 8.73
N GLU A 81 -9.52 -17.59 8.44
CA GLU A 81 -8.29 -17.31 9.20
C GLU A 81 -7.77 -15.91 8.94
N PHE A 82 -7.83 -15.44 7.68
CA PHE A 82 -7.45 -14.09 7.31
C PHE A 82 -8.32 -13.06 8.02
N GLU A 83 -9.65 -13.21 7.95
CA GLU A 83 -10.61 -12.34 8.64
C GLU A 83 -10.39 -12.33 10.16
N ARG A 84 -10.13 -13.50 10.76
CA ARG A 84 -9.80 -13.60 12.18
C ARG A 84 -8.54 -12.82 12.52
N LYS A 85 -7.47 -12.93 11.72
CA LYS A 85 -6.22 -12.19 11.96
C LYS A 85 -6.41 -10.69 11.74
N ILE A 86 -7.15 -10.27 10.72
CA ILE A 86 -7.49 -8.85 10.53
C ILE A 86 -8.24 -8.29 11.75
N TYR A 87 -9.25 -9.00 12.26
CA TYR A 87 -9.94 -8.57 13.47
C TYR A 87 -9.00 -8.52 14.69
N GLN A 88 -8.07 -9.46 14.82
CA GLN A 88 -7.10 -9.47 15.91
C GLN A 88 -6.16 -8.26 15.89
N PHE A 89 -5.62 -7.91 14.72
CA PHE A 89 -4.67 -6.81 14.56
C PHE A 89 -5.34 -5.45 14.54
N PHE A 90 -6.40 -5.29 13.75
CA PHE A 90 -7.02 -3.99 13.46
C PHE A 90 -8.35 -3.76 14.20
N GLY A 91 -8.89 -4.77 14.91
CA GLY A 91 -10.22 -4.68 15.52
C GLY A 91 -11.36 -4.64 14.51
N LEU A 92 -11.08 -4.93 13.23
CA LEU A 92 -11.98 -4.70 12.11
C LEU A 92 -12.74 -5.98 11.72
N LYS A 93 -14.07 -5.91 11.67
CA LYS A 93 -14.92 -6.92 11.04
C LYS A 93 -15.09 -6.58 9.57
N LEU A 94 -14.72 -7.48 8.67
CA LEU A 94 -14.77 -7.24 7.23
C LEU A 94 -16.20 -7.45 6.69
N ASN A 95 -16.77 -6.49 5.97
CA ASN A 95 -18.07 -6.65 5.30
C ASN A 95 -17.93 -7.56 4.08
N PRO A 96 -18.71 -8.64 3.94
CA PRO A 96 -18.63 -9.54 2.80
C PRO A 96 -18.88 -8.87 1.44
N ASN A 97 -19.55 -7.72 1.39
CA ASN A 97 -19.92 -7.02 0.15
C ASN A 97 -18.82 -6.11 -0.42
N SER A 98 -17.67 -6.02 0.25
CA SER A 98 -16.50 -5.26 -0.20
C SER A 98 -15.35 -6.17 -0.61
N ASN A 99 -14.50 -5.74 -1.54
CA ASN A 99 -13.29 -6.47 -1.91
C ASN A 99 -12.03 -5.91 -1.23
N VAL A 100 -12.09 -4.68 -0.72
CA VAL A 100 -10.94 -3.94 -0.22
C VAL A 100 -11.34 -3.06 0.96
N VAL A 101 -10.42 -2.92 1.92
CA VAL A 101 -10.52 -1.92 2.97
C VAL A 101 -9.27 -1.07 2.95
N SER A 102 -9.40 0.25 2.97
CA SER A 102 -8.27 1.16 3.19
C SER A 102 -8.38 1.77 4.57
N CYS A 103 -7.30 1.72 5.34
CA CYS A 103 -7.20 2.39 6.64
C CYS A 103 -6.26 3.59 6.53
N MET A 104 -6.79 4.79 6.80
CA MET A 104 -6.11 6.07 6.56
C MET A 104 -6.27 7.04 7.72
N ASP A 105 -5.39 8.04 7.74
CA ASP A 105 -5.44 9.11 8.73
C ASP A 105 -6.49 10.15 8.32
N ILE A 106 -7.37 10.54 9.22
CA ILE A 106 -8.37 11.60 9.02
C ILE A 106 -8.02 12.82 9.86
N TYR A 107 -8.28 13.99 9.29
CA TYR A 107 -8.24 15.27 9.99
C TYR A 107 -9.67 15.76 10.24
N PRO A 108 -9.94 16.39 11.41
CA PRO A 108 -11.21 17.07 11.64
C PRO A 108 -11.50 18.09 10.53
N LEU A 109 -12.71 18.04 9.97
CA LEU A 109 -13.15 18.91 8.87
C LEU A 109 -13.39 20.37 9.31
N ASP A 110 -13.43 20.63 10.62
CA ASP A 110 -13.84 21.93 11.19
C ASP A 110 -12.72 22.96 11.31
N GLY A 111 -11.52 22.66 10.80
CA GLY A 111 -10.40 23.59 10.74
C GLY A 111 -9.79 23.95 12.11
N THR A 112 -10.29 23.36 13.20
CA THR A 112 -9.64 23.44 14.51
C THR A 112 -8.57 22.36 14.55
N GLY A 113 -7.33 22.73 14.29
CA GLY A 113 -6.26 21.73 14.15
C GLY A 113 -6.13 20.77 15.36
N THR A 114 -5.88 19.50 15.04
CA THR A 114 -5.60 18.29 15.88
C THR A 114 -6.82 17.66 16.60
N PRO A 115 -6.93 16.31 16.76
CA PRO A 115 -5.98 15.22 16.51
C PRO A 115 -6.26 14.43 15.22
N ARG A 116 -5.26 13.65 14.79
CA ARG A 116 -5.34 12.73 13.66
C ARG A 116 -5.82 11.38 14.19
N HIS A 117 -6.82 10.76 13.59
CA HIS A 117 -7.25 9.40 13.95
C HIS A 117 -7.34 8.50 12.72
N LYS A 118 -7.10 7.20 12.93
CA LYS A 118 -7.12 6.20 11.86
C LYS A 118 -8.52 5.60 11.69
N GLU A 119 -9.09 5.73 10.50
CA GLU A 119 -10.35 5.06 10.13
C GLU A 119 -10.15 4.14 8.92
N CYS A 120 -10.99 3.11 8.86
CA CYS A 120 -10.98 2.13 7.78
C CYS A 120 -12.28 2.23 6.97
N PHE A 121 -12.13 2.31 5.65
CA PHE A 121 -13.24 2.46 4.71
C PHE A 121 -13.24 1.36 3.67
N GLU A 122 -14.44 1.00 3.23
CA GLU A 122 -14.63 -0.06 2.23
C GLU A 122 -14.72 0.50 0.81
N ASN A 123 -14.17 -0.24 -0.16
CA ASN A 123 -14.26 0.06 -1.60
C ASN A 123 -13.81 1.49 -1.99
N GLN A 124 -12.89 2.10 -1.24
CA GLN A 124 -12.24 3.34 -1.65
C GLN A 124 -11.12 3.02 -2.63
N ILE A 125 -11.39 3.01 -3.93
CA ILE A 125 -10.33 2.93 -4.96
C ILE A 125 -10.45 4.03 -6.01
N ALA A 126 -10.97 5.18 -5.61
CA ALA A 126 -10.71 6.46 -6.28
C ALA A 126 -10.39 7.43 -5.15
N ILE A 127 -9.12 7.86 -5.07
CA ILE A 127 -8.62 8.38 -3.81
C ILE A 127 -7.77 9.61 -4.01
N ASN A 128 -8.52 10.66 -4.26
CA ASN A 128 -8.14 12.05 -4.10
C ASN A 128 -7.76 12.40 -2.65
N TRP A 129 -7.61 11.42 -1.74
CA TRP A 129 -7.25 11.64 -0.33
C TRP A 129 -6.34 10.58 0.35
N LEU A 130 -5.97 9.44 -0.27
CA LEU A 130 -5.16 8.44 0.45
C LEU A 130 -3.77 8.96 0.75
N SER A 131 -3.41 9.02 2.02
CA SER A 131 -2.01 9.22 2.39
C SER A 131 -1.19 8.02 1.90
N ALA A 132 0.08 8.26 1.55
CA ALA A 132 1.04 7.19 1.28
C ALA A 132 1.12 6.17 2.44
N ASP A 133 0.81 6.61 3.66
CA ASP A 133 0.77 5.79 4.88
C ASP A 133 -0.56 5.00 5.08
N SER A 134 -1.38 4.87 4.03
CA SER A 134 -2.62 4.10 4.10
C SER A 134 -2.32 2.61 4.05
N THR A 135 -2.89 1.85 4.99
CA THR A 135 -2.83 0.38 4.96
C THR A 135 -4.05 -0.15 4.23
N VAL A 136 -3.83 -0.86 3.13
CA VAL A 136 -4.88 -1.46 2.32
C VAL A 136 -4.94 -2.96 2.56
N ILE A 137 -6.13 -3.46 2.85
CA ILE A 137 -6.44 -4.86 3.10
C ILE A 137 -7.09 -5.42 1.83
N SER A 138 -6.33 -6.23 1.08
CA SER A 138 -6.87 -7.00 -0.04
C SER A 138 -7.61 -8.22 0.48
N LYS A 139 -8.95 -8.15 0.50
CA LYS A 139 -9.73 -9.25 1.06
C LYS A 139 -9.69 -10.49 0.19
N ASN A 140 -9.83 -10.32 -1.11
CA ASN A 140 -9.90 -11.44 -2.06
C ASN A 140 -8.55 -12.15 -2.20
N LYS A 141 -7.44 -11.39 -2.14
CA LYS A 141 -6.09 -11.95 -2.23
C LYS A 141 -5.47 -12.31 -0.88
N ARG A 142 -6.08 -11.86 0.23
CA ARG A 142 -5.75 -12.22 1.62
C ARG A 142 -4.33 -11.81 2.02
N PHE A 143 -4.03 -10.53 1.82
CA PHE A 143 -2.81 -9.86 2.29
C PHE A 143 -3.12 -8.40 2.62
N ILE A 144 -2.16 -7.70 3.25
CA ILE A 144 -2.18 -6.24 3.40
C ILE A 144 -1.05 -5.60 2.60
N THR A 145 -1.23 -4.36 2.17
CA THR A 145 -0.23 -3.59 1.42
C THR A 145 -0.36 -2.10 1.74
N GLU A 146 0.68 -1.33 1.44
CA GLU A 146 0.52 0.09 1.15
C GLU A 146 0.17 0.27 -0.33
N LEU A 147 -0.09 1.51 -0.75
CA LEU A 147 -0.29 1.81 -2.16
C LEU A 147 1.04 2.08 -2.87
N TYR A 148 1.22 1.49 -4.05
CA TYR A 148 2.43 1.66 -4.83
C TYR A 148 2.17 2.30 -6.18
N ARG A 149 3.01 3.27 -6.54
CA ARG A 149 3.21 3.60 -7.96
C ARG A 149 3.88 2.40 -8.61
N PHE A 150 3.44 2.01 -9.80
CA PHE A 150 4.02 0.84 -10.46
C PHE A 150 5.56 0.82 -10.54
N PRO A 151 6.27 1.93 -10.81
CA PRO A 151 7.73 1.95 -10.75
C PRO A 151 8.32 1.58 -9.38
N GLU A 152 7.59 1.63 -8.27
CA GLU A 152 8.07 1.27 -6.93
C GLU A 152 8.10 -0.25 -6.71
N ILE A 153 7.33 -1.01 -7.49
CA ILE A 153 7.20 -2.48 -7.36
C ILE A 153 7.47 -3.23 -8.67
N VAL A 154 7.59 -2.54 -9.79
CA VAL A 154 7.93 -3.10 -11.10
C VAL A 154 9.18 -2.41 -11.64
N ASN A 155 10.25 -3.18 -11.83
CA ASN A 155 11.46 -2.70 -12.50
C ASN A 155 11.21 -2.56 -14.02
N TYR A 156 10.50 -1.50 -14.41
CA TYR A 156 10.08 -1.26 -15.79
C TYR A 156 11.27 -1.03 -16.72
N GLN A 157 12.41 -0.54 -16.21
CA GLN A 157 13.61 -0.34 -17.02
C GLN A 157 14.07 -1.66 -17.65
N LYS A 158 13.91 -2.78 -16.92
CA LYS A 158 14.18 -4.13 -17.40
C LYS A 158 12.98 -4.75 -18.12
N LYS A 159 11.77 -4.63 -17.54
CA LYS A 159 10.55 -5.30 -18.05
C LYS A 159 10.00 -4.65 -19.33
N TYR A 160 10.12 -3.34 -19.46
CA TYR A 160 9.60 -2.53 -20.58
C TYR A 160 10.66 -1.53 -21.10
N PRO A 161 11.70 -2.00 -21.82
CA PRO A 161 12.78 -1.11 -22.29
C PRO A 161 12.32 0.06 -23.18
N TYR A 162 11.16 -0.06 -23.83
CA TYR A 162 10.58 1.03 -24.62
C TYR A 162 10.07 2.19 -23.76
N LEU A 163 9.60 1.93 -22.53
CA LEU A 163 9.20 2.96 -21.58
C LEU A 163 10.41 3.74 -21.06
N LEU A 164 11.54 3.07 -20.83
CA LEU A 164 12.81 3.74 -20.54
C LEU A 164 13.28 4.64 -21.70
N LYS A 165 13.15 4.18 -22.95
CA LYS A 165 13.45 5.01 -24.13
C LYS A 165 12.53 6.23 -24.23
N MET A 166 11.26 6.07 -23.89
CA MET A 166 10.29 7.16 -23.85
C MET A 166 10.64 8.19 -22.77
N GLU A 167 10.91 7.76 -21.53
CA GLU A 167 11.24 8.66 -20.42
C GLU A 167 12.48 9.51 -20.70
N LYS A 168 13.49 8.96 -21.40
CA LYS A 168 14.68 9.70 -21.83
C LYS A 168 14.38 10.89 -22.74
N ARG A 169 13.20 10.91 -23.38
CA ARG A 169 12.75 11.99 -24.29
C ARG A 169 11.81 12.97 -23.59
N LEU A 170 11.39 12.70 -22.35
CA LEU A 170 10.52 13.61 -21.61
C LEU A 170 11.29 14.86 -21.17
N LYS A 171 10.60 15.99 -21.13
CA LYS A 171 11.15 17.26 -20.64
C LYS A 171 11.51 17.12 -19.17
N LYS A 172 12.61 17.72 -18.71
CA LYS A 172 12.98 17.70 -17.29
C LYS A 172 12.31 18.80 -16.47
N PHE A 173 11.77 19.79 -17.15
CA PHE A 173 11.21 20.99 -16.55
C PHE A 173 9.85 21.28 -17.19
N GLU A 174 8.86 21.59 -16.37
CA GLU A 174 7.54 21.97 -16.81
C GLU A 174 7.10 23.29 -16.16
N PRO A 175 6.44 24.19 -16.91
CA PRO A 175 5.85 25.38 -16.33
C PRO A 175 4.64 25.01 -15.48
N CYS A 176 4.48 25.75 -14.40
CA CYS A 176 3.43 25.57 -13.43
C CYS A 176 2.89 26.92 -13.01
N GLU A 177 1.57 27.07 -13.00
CA GLU A 177 0.89 28.28 -12.57
C GLU A 177 0.44 28.07 -11.12
N LEU A 178 0.92 28.91 -10.21
CA LEU A 178 0.57 28.89 -8.78
C LEU A 178 -0.01 30.27 -8.43
N GLY A 179 -1.34 30.38 -8.41
CA GLY A 179 -2.02 31.67 -8.42
C GLY A 179 -1.59 32.53 -9.62
N ASP A 180 -1.13 33.76 -9.36
CA ASP A 180 -0.66 34.69 -10.42
C ASP A 180 0.81 34.49 -10.83
N LYS A 181 1.52 33.48 -10.29
CA LYS A 181 2.94 33.24 -10.54
C LYS A 181 3.17 32.01 -11.40
N ARG A 182 3.95 32.18 -12.46
CA ARG A 182 4.49 31.08 -13.25
C ARG A 182 5.85 30.64 -12.71
N ILE A 183 5.93 29.43 -12.19
CA ILE A 183 7.17 28.79 -11.74
C ILE A 183 7.57 27.65 -12.68
N ILE A 184 8.85 27.25 -12.66
CA ILE A 184 9.35 26.10 -13.40
C ILE A 184 9.67 25.00 -12.41
N ILE A 185 8.95 23.88 -12.49
CA ILE A 185 9.20 22.71 -11.66
C ILE A 185 10.16 21.75 -12.36
N LYS A 186 11.05 21.14 -11.58
CA LYS A 186 11.96 20.11 -12.07
C LYS A 186 11.34 18.74 -11.80
N ILE A 187 11.00 18.00 -12.85
CA ILE A 187 10.47 16.65 -12.71
C ILE A 187 11.63 15.67 -12.50
N ASN A 188 11.71 15.11 -11.30
CA ASN A 188 12.64 14.03 -10.99
C ASN A 188 12.13 12.74 -11.66
N ARG A 189 13.04 12.02 -12.32
CA ARG A 189 12.71 10.93 -13.23
C ARG A 189 13.09 9.59 -12.62
N TRP A 190 12.24 8.59 -12.74
CA TRP A 190 12.47 7.24 -12.23
C TRP A 190 13.74 6.62 -12.79
N LYS A 191 14.08 6.90 -14.06
CA LYS A 191 15.34 6.44 -14.66
C LYS A 191 16.60 6.97 -13.98
N ASP A 192 16.49 8.11 -13.30
CA ASP A 192 17.61 8.82 -12.67
C ASP A 192 17.72 8.50 -11.17
N VAL A 193 16.78 7.71 -10.63
CA VAL A 193 16.80 7.26 -9.23
C VAL A 193 18.01 6.33 -9.01
N PRO A 194 18.96 6.68 -8.13
CA PRO A 194 20.12 5.84 -7.85
C PRO A 194 19.71 4.48 -7.30
N GLN A 195 20.32 3.41 -7.80
CA GLN A 195 20.05 2.03 -7.37
C GLN A 195 18.56 1.63 -7.47
N TYR A 196 17.80 2.21 -8.41
CA TYR A 196 16.37 1.99 -8.63
C TYR A 196 15.94 0.51 -8.52
N GLY A 197 16.64 -0.41 -9.19
CA GLY A 197 16.31 -1.83 -9.12
C GLY A 197 16.40 -2.44 -7.71
N LYS A 198 17.28 -1.92 -6.84
CA LYS A 198 17.35 -2.34 -5.44
C LYS A 198 16.23 -1.75 -4.60
N ILE A 199 15.78 -0.53 -4.91
CA ILE A 199 14.60 0.08 -4.24
C ILE A 199 13.37 -0.76 -4.55
N VAL A 200 13.15 -1.13 -5.81
CA VAL A 200 12.04 -2.02 -6.20
C VAL A 200 12.10 -3.33 -5.43
N GLN A 201 13.27 -3.98 -5.37
CA GLN A 201 13.41 -5.22 -4.61
C GLN A 201 13.18 -5.01 -3.11
N LYS A 202 13.67 -3.90 -2.54
CA LYS A 202 13.46 -3.57 -1.14
C LYS A 202 11.97 -3.41 -0.82
N ASN A 203 11.21 -2.70 -1.65
CA ASN A 203 9.77 -2.50 -1.45
C ASN A 203 9.02 -3.84 -1.48
N LEU A 204 9.32 -4.71 -2.46
CA LEU A 204 8.76 -6.05 -2.54
C LEU A 204 9.13 -6.91 -1.31
N ASP A 205 10.40 -6.87 -0.89
CA ASP A 205 10.87 -7.60 0.28
C ASP A 205 10.19 -7.10 1.57
N ASN A 206 10.03 -5.79 1.72
CA ASN A 206 9.32 -5.18 2.85
C ASN A 206 7.87 -5.66 2.91
N PHE A 207 7.15 -5.57 1.79
CA PHE A 207 5.78 -6.05 1.64
C PHE A 207 5.65 -7.54 1.99
N VAL A 208 6.54 -8.39 1.47
CA VAL A 208 6.55 -9.83 1.75
C VAL A 208 6.83 -10.11 3.22
N ASN A 209 7.83 -9.45 3.80
CA ASN A 209 8.22 -9.64 5.19
C ASN A 209 7.11 -9.19 6.16
N LEU A 210 6.44 -8.07 5.88
CA LEU A 210 5.28 -7.60 6.65
C LEU A 210 4.17 -8.66 6.69
N ASN A 211 3.79 -9.17 5.52
CA ASN A 211 2.73 -10.17 5.43
C ASN A 211 3.14 -11.50 6.07
N ASN A 212 4.39 -11.94 5.91
CA ASN A 212 4.90 -13.15 6.57
C ASN A 212 4.87 -13.03 8.09
N TYR A 213 5.24 -11.86 8.63
CA TYR A 213 5.16 -11.60 10.07
C TYR A 213 3.71 -11.69 10.58
N LEU A 214 2.79 -10.97 9.93
CA LEU A 214 1.41 -10.88 10.40
C LEU A 214 0.63 -12.19 10.19
N PHE A 215 0.80 -12.85 9.05
CA PHE A 215 -0.08 -13.95 8.64
C PHE A 215 0.56 -15.33 8.74
N ASN A 216 1.89 -15.45 8.65
CA ASN A 216 2.59 -16.75 8.67
C ASN A 216 3.45 -16.98 9.92
N ASP A 217 3.36 -16.08 10.91
CA ASP A 217 4.09 -16.14 12.18
C ASP A 217 5.63 -16.21 11.98
N ASP A 218 6.14 -15.66 10.87
CA ASP A 218 7.57 -15.62 10.57
C ASP A 218 8.26 -14.51 11.38
N LYS A 219 9.06 -14.94 12.34
CA LYS A 219 9.82 -14.08 13.25
C LYS A 219 11.31 -13.96 12.90
N SER A 220 11.75 -14.54 11.79
CA SER A 220 13.17 -14.67 11.45
C SER A 220 13.91 -13.34 11.21
N LYS A 221 13.17 -12.26 10.88
CA LYS A 221 13.72 -10.94 10.50
C LYS A 221 13.21 -9.77 11.34
N ILE A 222 12.70 -10.01 12.54
CA ILE A 222 12.01 -9.02 13.38
C ILE A 222 12.64 -7.61 13.39
N PRO A 223 13.95 -7.41 13.67
CA PRO A 223 14.51 -6.07 13.73
C PRO A 223 14.38 -5.31 12.41
N GLN A 224 14.56 -6.00 11.30
CA GLN A 224 14.43 -5.41 9.97
C GLN A 224 12.96 -5.14 9.64
N VAL A 225 12.08 -6.11 9.87
CA VAL A 225 10.64 -5.99 9.56
C VAL A 225 10.00 -4.82 10.28
N PHE A 226 10.33 -4.63 11.56
CA PHE A 226 9.81 -3.51 12.34
C PHE A 226 10.33 -2.17 11.87
N ASN A 227 11.63 -2.05 11.57
CA ASN A 227 12.21 -0.79 11.10
C ASN A 227 11.72 -0.42 9.70
N ASP A 228 11.63 -1.39 8.80
CA ASP A 228 11.21 -1.17 7.41
C ASP A 228 9.69 -0.93 7.29
N ASN A 229 8.89 -1.29 8.30
CA ASN A 229 7.42 -1.09 8.33
C ASN A 229 6.96 -0.38 9.61
N ALA A 230 7.77 0.55 10.13
CA ALA A 230 7.57 1.16 11.44
C ALA A 230 6.19 1.80 11.60
N SER A 231 5.69 2.52 10.58
CA SER A 231 4.37 3.16 10.61
C SER A 231 3.23 2.16 10.82
N VAL A 232 3.25 1.02 10.11
CA VAL A 232 2.21 -0.03 10.25
C VAL A 232 2.25 -0.61 11.66
N PHE A 233 3.43 -0.99 12.15
CA PHE A 233 3.58 -1.60 13.47
C PHE A 233 3.29 -0.64 14.62
N ALA A 234 3.68 0.62 14.49
CA ALA A 234 3.33 1.66 15.46
C ALA A 234 1.80 1.80 15.54
N ASN A 235 1.13 1.91 14.40
CA ASN A 235 -0.32 2.05 14.33
C ASN A 235 -1.07 0.83 14.91
N LEU A 236 -0.56 -0.40 14.72
CA LEU A 236 -1.13 -1.58 15.38
C LEU A 236 -1.24 -1.40 16.89
N VAL A 237 -0.25 -0.78 17.53
CA VAL A 237 -0.27 -0.52 18.97
C VAL A 237 -1.06 0.75 19.29
N SER A 238 -0.68 1.90 18.71
CA SER A 238 -1.20 3.21 19.10
C SER A 238 -2.64 3.47 18.65
N GLU A 239 -3.03 2.96 17.48
CA GLU A 239 -4.33 3.25 16.86
C GLU A 239 -5.32 2.09 16.97
N TYR A 240 -4.82 0.85 17.02
CA TYR A 240 -5.66 -0.36 17.06
C TYR A 240 -5.57 -1.13 18.38
N GLY A 241 -4.66 -0.77 19.29
CA GLY A 241 -4.57 -1.35 20.63
C GLY A 241 -4.12 -2.81 20.62
N TYR A 242 -3.35 -3.23 19.63
CA TYR A 242 -2.81 -4.58 19.54
C TYR A 242 -1.59 -4.76 20.44
N THR A 243 -1.82 -5.21 21.68
CA THR A 243 -0.81 -5.40 22.73
C THR A 243 -0.49 -6.86 23.02
N LYS A 244 -0.99 -7.80 22.20
CA LYS A 244 -0.83 -9.25 22.46
C LYS A 244 0.54 -9.81 22.05
N ASP A 245 1.30 -9.06 21.26
CA ASP A 245 2.60 -9.50 20.74
C ASP A 245 3.77 -8.88 21.54
N LYS A 246 4.51 -9.74 22.24
CA LYS A 246 5.64 -9.34 23.08
C LYS A 246 6.78 -8.71 22.28
N ASP A 247 7.09 -9.21 21.09
CA ASP A 247 8.23 -8.71 20.31
C ASP A 247 7.92 -7.31 19.78
N LEU A 248 6.70 -7.15 19.24
CA LEU A 248 6.17 -5.85 18.82
C LEU A 248 6.19 -4.83 19.96
N LEU A 249 5.67 -5.19 21.14
CA LEU A 249 5.63 -4.26 22.28
C LEU A 249 7.02 -3.89 22.79
N ASN A 250 7.96 -4.83 22.82
CA ASN A 250 9.34 -4.53 23.21
C ASN A 250 9.96 -3.50 22.26
N TRP A 251 9.75 -3.65 20.95
CA TRP A 251 10.20 -2.68 19.96
C TRP A 251 9.49 -1.33 20.13
N TYR A 252 8.16 -1.32 20.22
CA TYR A 252 7.36 -0.11 20.34
C TYR A 252 7.71 0.69 21.60
N ASN A 253 7.79 0.02 22.75
CA ASN A 253 8.17 0.66 24.02
C ASN A 253 9.58 1.27 23.96
N LYS A 254 10.52 0.61 23.29
CA LYS A 254 11.88 1.12 23.09
C LYS A 254 11.90 2.35 22.18
N GLU A 255 11.24 2.27 21.03
CA GLU A 255 11.25 3.32 20.02
C GLU A 255 10.52 4.59 20.50
N PHE A 256 9.34 4.40 21.08
CA PHE A 256 8.45 5.49 21.50
C PHE A 256 8.52 5.82 22.99
N LYS A 257 9.48 5.21 23.72
CA LYS A 257 9.71 5.41 25.17
C LYS A 257 8.44 5.19 26.02
N GLN A 258 7.69 4.14 25.70
CA GLN A 258 6.47 3.74 26.38
C GLN A 258 6.73 2.58 27.36
N ASN A 259 5.73 2.22 28.18
CA ASN A 259 5.82 1.09 29.11
C ASN A 259 4.53 0.25 29.10
N ILE A 260 4.04 -0.07 27.91
CA ILE A 260 2.83 -0.87 27.70
C ILE A 260 3.13 -2.34 28.00
N LYS A 261 2.28 -2.98 28.78
CA LYS A 261 2.40 -4.41 29.11
C LYS A 261 1.71 -5.29 28.07
N VAL A 262 2.20 -6.52 27.92
CA VAL A 262 1.56 -7.53 27.06
C VAL A 262 0.13 -7.79 27.54
N GLY A 263 -0.83 -7.65 26.63
CA GLY A 263 -2.26 -7.82 26.88
C GLY A 263 -2.92 -6.64 27.59
N GLU A 264 -2.21 -5.54 27.83
CA GLU A 264 -2.78 -4.32 28.38
C GLU A 264 -3.86 -3.77 27.44
N LYS A 265 -5.03 -3.45 27.99
CA LYS A 265 -6.09 -2.77 27.23
C LYS A 265 -5.75 -1.28 27.21
N LEU A 266 -5.53 -0.75 26.01
CA LEU A 266 -5.28 0.67 25.82
C LEU A 266 -6.62 1.42 25.66
N GLU A 267 -6.76 2.54 26.36
CA GLU A 267 -7.82 3.50 26.10
C GLU A 267 -7.43 4.34 24.89
N LEU A 268 -8.01 4.01 23.73
CA LEU A 268 -7.76 4.72 22.48
C LEU A 268 -8.77 5.86 22.37
N LYS A 269 -8.32 7.12 22.45
CA LYS A 269 -9.18 8.27 22.18
C LYS A 269 -9.48 8.35 20.69
N ARG A 270 -10.69 7.95 20.30
CA ARG A 270 -11.30 8.29 19.01
C ARG A 270 -12.47 9.21 19.33
N ASP A 271 -12.37 10.47 18.97
CA ASP A 271 -13.36 11.46 19.38
C ASP A 271 -14.76 11.09 18.82
N ALA A 272 -15.74 11.11 19.74
CA ALA A 272 -17.20 10.96 19.61
C ALA A 272 -17.88 9.61 19.93
N GLU A 273 -17.25 8.43 19.87
CA GLU A 273 -17.87 7.20 20.40
C GLU A 273 -16.84 6.26 21.05
N TRP A 274 -17.01 6.00 22.35
CA TRP A 274 -16.18 5.07 23.11
C TRP A 274 -16.36 3.65 22.59
N PHE A 275 -15.50 3.19 21.69
CA PHE A 275 -15.42 1.77 21.37
C PHE A 275 -14.61 1.04 22.45
N HIS A 276 -15.32 0.47 23.43
CA HIS A 276 -14.74 -0.63 24.19
C HIS A 276 -14.58 -1.83 23.25
N ARG A 277 -13.37 -2.40 23.21
CA ARG A 277 -13.14 -3.73 22.63
C ARG A 277 -13.86 -4.75 23.52
N GLU A 278 -15.16 -4.93 23.29
CA GLU A 278 -15.93 -6.02 23.88
C GLU A 278 -15.50 -7.32 23.19
N GLU A 279 -14.54 -8.00 23.81
CA GLU A 279 -14.32 -9.42 23.56
C GLU A 279 -15.57 -10.15 24.07
N ASN A 280 -16.53 -10.41 23.18
CA ASN A 280 -17.59 -11.38 23.46
C ASN A 280 -16.91 -12.71 23.79
N LYS A 281 -17.04 -13.13 25.05
CA LYS A 281 -16.60 -14.42 25.58
C LYS A 281 -17.30 -15.58 24.89
#